data_AF-A0A2M7GCC1-F1
#
_entry.id   AF-A0A2M7GCC1-F1
#
_cell.length_a   1.000
_cell.length_b   1.000
_cell.length_c   1.000
_cell.angle_alpha   90.00
_cell.angle_beta   90.00
_cell.angle_gamma   90.00
#
_symmetry.space_group_name_H-M   'P 1'
#
loop_
_entity.id
_entity.type
_entity.pdbx_description
1 polymer ?
#
loop_
_entity_poly.entity_id
_entity_poly.type
_entity_poly.pdbx_seq_one_letter_code
_entity_poly.pdbx_strand_id
1 'polypeptide(L)'
;MFDDEYEVYVFDTAPTANARRLLGMTSVYSMWVNKMVQSREEAKSLKDLLSYSKKKQEKDPLMDYLLNLRERMSRAKELLTDDNLTSFFFITLPEALPIAVITRFIGWFSEFNIPV
;
A
#
# COMPACT_ATOMS: atom_id res chain seq x y z
N MET A 1 -7.22 -7.81 7.51
CA MET A 1 -7.35 -6.63 6.62
C MET A 1 -8.76 -6.56 6.06
N PHE A 2 -9.47 -7.67 5.89
CA PHE A 2 -10.92 -7.74 5.99
C PHE A 2 -11.24 -8.95 6.87
N ASP A 3 -12.33 -8.90 7.62
CA ASP A 3 -12.80 -10.02 8.46
C ASP A 3 -13.82 -10.90 7.71
N ASP A 4 -13.91 -10.71 6.39
CA ASP A 4 -14.77 -11.45 5.44
C ASP A 4 -16.25 -11.53 5.87
N GLU A 5 -16.71 -10.53 6.62
CA GLU A 5 -18.08 -10.45 7.14
C GLU A 5 -19.12 -10.08 6.07
N TYR A 6 -18.67 -9.61 4.91
CA TYR A 6 -19.52 -9.16 3.81
C TYR A 6 -19.06 -9.78 2.48
N GLU A 7 -20.03 -10.05 1.60
CA GLU A 7 -19.76 -10.57 0.26
C GLU A 7 -19.08 -9.53 -0.65
N VAL A 8 -19.43 -8.25 -0.46
CA VAL A 8 -18.88 -7.12 -1.24
C VAL A 8 -18.67 -5.91 -0.34
N TYR A 9 -17.55 -5.21 -0.55
CA TYR A 9 -17.25 -3.92 0.08
C TYR A 9 -17.28 -2.81 -0.99
N VAL A 10 -18.02 -1.74 -0.73
CA VAL A 10 -18.09 -0.55 -1.61
C VAL A 10 -17.42 0.63 -0.92
N PHE A 11 -16.41 1.20 -1.57
CA PHE A 11 -15.66 2.34 -1.05
C PHE A 11 -15.99 3.62 -1.81
N ASP A 12 -16.53 4.62 -1.10
CA ASP A 12 -16.68 5.98 -1.62
C ASP A 12 -15.37 6.73 -1.40
N THR A 13 -14.65 7.01 -2.49
CA THR A 13 -13.36 7.69 -2.43
C THR A 13 -13.53 9.20 -2.47
N ALA A 14 -12.74 9.93 -1.67
CA ALA A 14 -12.74 11.39 -1.68
C ALA A 14 -12.52 11.95 -3.11
N PRO A 15 -13.14 13.10 -3.47
CA PRO A 15 -13.28 13.62 -4.84
C PRO A 15 -11.99 14.23 -5.43
N THR A 16 -10.83 13.68 -5.09
CA THR A 16 -9.55 14.33 -5.37
C THR A 16 -8.81 13.67 -6.51
N ALA A 17 -8.17 14.54 -7.31
CA ALA A 17 -7.09 14.22 -8.24
C ALA A 17 -5.87 13.51 -7.58
N ASN A 18 -6.01 13.03 -6.34
CA ASN A 18 -5.08 12.23 -5.57
C ASN A 18 -5.26 10.72 -5.76
N ALA A 19 -6.17 10.20 -6.61
CA ALA A 19 -6.17 8.76 -6.90
C ALA A 19 -4.80 8.29 -7.46
N ARG A 20 -4.08 9.17 -8.18
CA ARG A 20 -2.66 8.97 -8.53
C ARG A 20 -1.75 8.85 -7.31
N ARG A 21 -1.96 9.66 -6.28
CA ARG A 21 -1.25 9.54 -5.00
C ARG A 21 -1.61 8.21 -4.37
N LEU A 22 -2.88 7.85 -4.25
CA LEU A 22 -3.29 6.61 -3.59
C LEU A 22 -2.59 5.37 -4.19
N LEU A 23 -2.57 5.25 -5.51
CA LEU A 23 -2.03 4.06 -6.19
C LEU A 23 -0.52 4.13 -6.44
N GLY A 24 -0.02 5.28 -6.89
CA GLY A 24 1.41 5.52 -7.07
C GLY A 24 2.18 5.57 -5.75
N MET A 25 1.52 5.90 -4.64
CA MET A 25 2.11 5.80 -3.31
C MET A 25 2.21 4.35 -2.84
N THR A 26 1.31 3.43 -3.19
CA THR A 26 1.41 2.05 -2.63
C THR A 26 2.75 1.37 -2.99
N SER A 27 3.26 1.56 -4.21
CA SER A 27 4.57 1.02 -4.60
C SER A 27 5.74 1.73 -3.89
N VAL A 28 5.70 3.06 -3.80
CA VAL A 28 6.72 3.88 -3.11
C VAL A 28 6.73 3.60 -1.61
N TYR A 29 5.56 3.46 -0.98
CA TYR A 29 5.41 3.12 0.43
C TYR A 29 5.92 1.71 0.71
N SER A 30 5.62 0.74 -0.15
CA SER A 30 6.14 -0.61 0.01
C SER A 30 7.68 -0.64 -0.07
N MET A 31 8.27 0.11 -1.00
CA MET A 31 9.74 0.29 -1.07
C MET A 31 10.30 0.97 0.19
N TRP A 32 9.63 2.00 0.70
CA TRP A 32 10.03 2.71 1.90
C TRP A 32 9.96 1.82 3.16
N VAL A 33 8.89 1.04 3.31
CA VAL A 33 8.75 0.07 4.40
C VAL A 33 9.85 -0.99 4.34
N ASN A 34 10.16 -1.52 3.15
CA ASN A 34 11.27 -2.44 2.98
C ASN A 34 12.61 -1.83 3.41
N LYS A 35 12.86 -0.56 3.06
CA LYS A 35 14.09 0.13 3.46
C LYS A 35 14.18 0.33 4.98
N MET A 36 13.07 0.63 5.64
CA MET A 36 13.04 0.74 7.11
C MET A 36 13.29 -0.59 7.81
N VAL A 37 12.72 -1.70 7.29
CA VAL A 37 12.98 -3.04 7.81
C VAL A 37 14.48 -3.34 7.75
N GLN A 38 15.11 -3.16 6.59
CA GLN A 38 16.55 -3.36 6.41
C GLN A 38 17.38 -2.48 7.36
N SER A 39 17.05 -1.18 7.44
CA SER A 39 17.74 -0.26 8.33
C SER A 39 17.63 -0.68 9.81
N ARG A 40 16.49 -1.25 10.22
CA ARG A 40 16.28 -1.74 11.58
C ARG A 40 17.07 -3.02 11.85
N GLU A 41 17.17 -3.92 10.87
CA GLU A 41 18.03 -5.13 10.95
C GLU A 41 19.51 -4.77 11.09
N GLU A 42 19.99 -3.81 10.30
CA GLU A 42 21.36 -3.29 10.36
C GLU A 42 21.65 -2.63 11.73
N ALA A 43 20.72 -1.82 12.23
CA ALA A 43 20.88 -1.20 13.55
C ALA A 43 20.93 -2.24 14.69
N LYS A 44 20.16 -3.32 14.57
CA LYS A 44 20.16 -4.42 15.53
C LYS A 44 21.47 -5.20 15.49
N SER A 45 21.98 -5.54 14.31
CA SER A 45 23.25 -6.27 14.17
C SER A 45 24.44 -5.45 14.68
N LEU A 46 24.48 -4.14 14.41
CA LEU A 46 25.49 -3.23 14.94
C LEU A 46 25.43 -3.15 16.48
N LYS A 47 24.23 -3.07 17.06
CA LYS A 47 24.04 -3.07 18.52
C LYS A 47 24.55 -4.36 19.15
N ASP A 48 24.29 -5.51 18.52
CA ASP A 48 24.74 -6.82 19.00
C ASP A 48 26.27 -6.94 18.96
N LEU A 49 26.92 -6.42 17.90
CA LEU A 49 28.39 -6.37 17.79
C LEU A 49 29.06 -5.49 18.85
N LEU A 50 28.45 -4.34 19.19
CA LEU A 50 29.01 -3.36 20.14
C LEU A 50 28.70 -3.68 21.60
N SER A 51 27.78 -4.61 21.88
CA SER A 51 27.37 -4.94 23.25
C SER A 51 28.32 -5.96 23.89
N TYR A 52 29.14 -5.50 24.85
CA TYR A 52 30.07 -6.35 25.63
C TYR A 52 29.39 -7.40 26.53
N SER A 53 28.08 -7.27 26.79
CA SER A 53 27.28 -8.21 27.59
C SER A 53 26.22 -8.85 26.69
N LYS A 54 26.12 -10.18 26.69
CA LYS A 54 25.01 -10.93 26.05
C LYS A 54 23.70 -10.58 26.77
N LYS A 55 23.11 -9.43 26.46
CA LYS A 55 21.74 -9.12 26.86
C LYS A 55 20.81 -10.04 26.09
N LYS A 56 19.82 -10.58 26.81
CA LYS A 56 18.74 -11.41 26.26
C LYS A 56 18.09 -10.63 25.10
N GLN A 57 17.87 -11.29 23.96
CA GLN A 57 17.17 -10.67 22.83
C GLN A 57 15.77 -10.24 23.31
N GLU A 58 15.59 -8.94 23.50
CA GLU A 58 14.29 -8.36 23.77
C GLU A 58 13.48 -8.35 22.47
N LYS A 59 12.15 -8.48 22.60
CA LYS A 59 11.25 -8.23 21.49
C LYS A 59 11.49 -6.81 20.98
N ASP A 60 11.42 -6.64 19.66
CA ASP A 60 11.57 -5.35 18.99
C ASP A 60 10.19 -4.93 18.42
N PRO A 61 9.38 -4.17 19.18
CA PRO A 61 8.02 -3.83 18.76
C PRO A 61 7.98 -3.03 17.46
N LEU A 62 9.05 -2.27 17.16
CA LEU A 62 9.15 -1.52 15.92
C LEU A 62 9.37 -2.46 14.73
N MET A 63 10.23 -3.48 14.88
CA MET A 63 10.41 -4.49 13.84
C MET A 63 9.09 -5.23 13.59
N ASP A 64 8.42 -5.67 14.65
CA ASP A 64 7.13 -6.36 14.54
C ASP A 64 6.09 -5.49 13.80
N TYR A 65 6.02 -4.20 14.13
CA TYR A 65 5.15 -3.25 13.43
C TYR A 65 5.49 -3.12 11.95
N LEU A 66 6.78 -2.96 11.61
CA LEU A 66 7.23 -2.79 10.23
C LEU A 66 6.93 -4.03 9.37
N LEU A 67 7.11 -5.23 9.92
CA LEU A 67 6.78 -6.49 9.25
C LEU A 67 5.27 -6.61 9.00
N ASN A 68 4.44 -6.31 10.00
CA ASN A 68 2.98 -6.31 9.86
C ASN A 68 2.51 -5.28 8.83
N LEU A 69 3.11 -4.08 8.81
CA LEU A 69 2.78 -3.06 7.83
C LEU A 69 3.15 -3.50 6.41
N ARG A 70 4.32 -4.12 6.23
CA ARG A 70 4.76 -4.68 4.94
C ARG A 70 3.77 -5.73 4.43
N GLU A 71 3.35 -6.65 5.29
CA GLU A 71 2.39 -7.71 4.93
C GLU A 71 1.03 -7.14 4.53
N ARG A 72 0.50 -6.19 5.31
CA ARG A 72 -0.76 -5.50 4.98
C ARG A 72 -0.69 -4.79 3.63
N MET A 73 0.42 -4.12 3.33
CA MET A 73 0.62 -3.44 2.04
C MET A 73 0.70 -4.43 0.87
N SER A 74 1.34 -5.59 1.06
CA SER A 74 1.36 -6.65 0.03
C SER A 74 -0.04 -7.17 -0.26
N ARG A 75 -0.79 -7.53 0.79
CA ARG A 75 -2.17 -8.01 0.65
C ARG A 75 -3.10 -6.98 0.02
N ALA A 76 -2.94 -5.70 0.37
CA ALA A 76 -3.69 -4.61 -0.26
C ALA A 76 -3.41 -4.51 -1.76
N LYS A 77 -2.14 -4.63 -2.15
CA LYS A 77 -1.76 -4.62 -3.56
C LYS A 77 -2.38 -5.79 -4.31
N GLU A 78 -2.23 -7.00 -3.78
CA GLU A 78 -2.79 -8.23 -4.39
C GLU A 78 -4.30 -8.09 -4.65
N LEU A 79 -5.06 -7.65 -3.64
CA LEU A 79 -6.51 -7.45 -3.78
C LEU A 79 -6.86 -6.36 -4.80
N LEU A 80 -6.15 -5.23 -4.79
CA LEU A 80 -6.43 -4.11 -5.69
C LEU A 80 -6.11 -4.40 -7.15
N THR A 81 -5.26 -5.39 -7.44
CA THR A 81 -4.85 -5.78 -8.80
C THR A 81 -5.49 -7.09 -9.29
N ASP A 82 -6.40 -7.69 -8.53
CA ASP A 82 -7.11 -8.90 -8.94
C ASP A 82 -8.44 -8.55 -9.61
N ASP A 83 -8.50 -8.75 -10.92
CA ASP A 83 -9.68 -8.49 -11.77
C ASP A 83 -10.91 -9.33 -11.39
N ASN A 84 -10.74 -10.42 -10.63
CA ASN A 84 -11.88 -11.24 -10.16
C ASN A 84 -12.45 -10.75 -8.83
N LEU A 85 -11.70 -9.93 -8.08
CA LEU A 85 -12.07 -9.50 -6.73
C LEU A 85 -12.35 -7.99 -6.64
N THR A 86 -11.72 -7.18 -7.48
CA THR A 86 -11.82 -5.71 -7.41
C THR A 86 -12.23 -5.14 -8.76
N SER A 87 -12.98 -4.04 -8.74
CA SER A 87 -13.26 -3.21 -9.91
C SER A 87 -13.37 -1.75 -9.48
N PHE A 88 -12.93 -0.83 -10.34
CA PHE A 88 -12.95 0.60 -10.05
C PHE A 88 -13.88 1.37 -11.00
N PHE A 89 -14.85 2.09 -10.44
CA PHE A 89 -15.84 2.82 -11.23
C PHE A 89 -15.59 4.32 -11.16
N PHE A 90 -15.46 4.96 -12.32
CA PHE A 90 -15.37 6.42 -12.43
C PHE A 90 -16.76 7.03 -12.70
N ILE A 91 -17.12 8.03 -11.91
CA ILE A 91 -18.37 8.78 -12.05
C ILE A 91 -18.03 10.20 -12.53
N THR A 92 -18.73 10.69 -13.55
CA THR A 92 -18.45 11.99 -14.17
C THR A 92 -19.69 12.71 -14.67
N LEU A 93 -19.52 14.01 -14.93
CA LEU A 93 -20.48 14.86 -15.64
C LEU A 93 -20.21 14.85 -17.15
N PRO A 94 -21.22 15.07 -18.01
CA PRO A 94 -21.08 15.12 -19.46
C PRO A 94 -20.45 16.44 -19.95
N GLU A 95 -19.31 16.81 -19.36
CA GLU A 95 -18.57 18.03 -19.64
C GLU A 95 -17.15 17.67 -20.11
N ALA A 96 -16.61 18.48 -21.03
CA ALA A 96 -15.31 18.18 -21.66
C ALA A 96 -14.16 18.06 -20.64
N LEU A 97 -14.13 18.91 -19.61
CA LEU A 97 -13.07 18.92 -18.62
C LEU A 97 -13.12 17.69 -17.68
N PRO A 98 -14.23 17.37 -17.00
CA PRO A 98 -14.37 16.13 -16.22
C PRO A 98 -14.04 14.85 -17.02
N ILE A 99 -14.50 14.75 -18.27
CA ILE A 99 -14.18 13.62 -19.14
C ILE A 99 -12.67 13.55 -19.41
N ALA A 100 -12.04 14.66 -19.82
CA ALA A 100 -10.61 14.70 -20.09
C ALA A 100 -9.76 14.34 -18.86
N VAL A 101 -10.20 14.78 -17.67
CA VAL A 101 -9.55 14.41 -16.40
C VAL A 101 -9.63 12.91 -16.19
N ILE A 102 -10.81 12.30 -16.23
CA ILE A 102 -10.98 10.87 -15.96
C ILE A 102 -10.28 9.99 -17.00
N THR A 103 -10.35 10.33 -18.30
CA THR A 103 -9.63 9.58 -19.34
C THR A 103 -8.13 9.51 -19.06
N ARG A 104 -7.53 10.59 -18.54
CA ARG A 104 -6.12 10.58 -18.10
C ARG A 104 -5.89 9.68 -16.88
N PHE A 105 -6.84 9.64 -15.93
CA PHE A 105 -6.73 8.79 -14.75
C PHE A 105 -6.87 7.30 -15.08
N ILE A 106 -7.76 6.93 -16.01
CA ILE A 106 -7.91 5.53 -16.46
C ILE A 106 -6.58 4.99 -17.00
N GLY A 107 -5.86 5.80 -17.78
CA GLY A 107 -4.52 5.43 -18.26
C GLY A 107 -3.56 5.07 -17.12
N TRP A 108 -3.58 5.82 -16.02
CA TRP A 108 -2.75 5.52 -14.85
C TRP A 108 -3.16 4.25 -14.13
N PHE A 109 -4.46 3.97 -13.98
CA PHE A 109 -4.92 2.72 -13.36
C PHE A 109 -4.46 1.49 -14.15
N SER A 110 -4.47 1.60 -15.49
CA SER A 110 -3.91 0.57 -16.37
C SER A 110 -2.40 0.38 -16.17
N GLU A 111 -1.62 1.45 -15.94
CA GLU A 111 -0.18 1.35 -15.61
C GLU A 111 0.08 0.61 -14.28
N PHE A 112 -0.88 0.62 -13.35
CA PHE A 112 -0.78 -0.06 -12.06
C PHE A 112 -1.44 -1.45 -12.03
N ASN A 113 -1.94 -1.96 -13.17
CA ASN A 113 -2.69 -3.22 -13.26
C ASN A 113 -3.91 -3.24 -12.34
N ILE A 114 -4.65 -2.13 -12.25
CA ILE A 114 -5.89 -2.07 -11.48
C ILE A 114 -7.07 -2.15 -12.44
N PRO A 115 -8.02 -3.07 -12.23
CA PRO A 115 -9.22 -3.20 -13.05
C PRO A 115 -10.09 -1.95 -12.96
N VAL A 116 -10.45 -1.41 -14.13
CA VAL A 116 -11.35 -0.26 -14.33
C VAL A 116 -12.45 -0.64 -15.30
#